data_AF-A0A6L7Z3H6-F1
#
_entry.id   AF-A0A6L7Z3H6-F1
#
_cell.length_a   1.000
_cell.length_b   1.000
_cell.length_c   1.000
_cell.angle_alpha   90.00
_cell.angle_beta   90.00
_cell.angle_gamma   90.00
#
_symmetry.space_group_name_H-M   'P 1'
#
loop_
_entity.id
_entity.type
_entity.pdbx_description
1 polymer ?
#
loop_
_entity_poly.entity_id
_entity_poly.type
_entity_poly.pdbx_seq_one_letter_code
_entity_poly.pdbx_strand_id
1 'polypeptide(L)'
;MDGRATRIAAALLVVAAACSDDSTAPGQVPTPTSVVVSTSSLTFSSLGETAQLTATVHDQNGQAMASATVAWVSADTDVATVDGNGLVSAAGQGATNIVVTAGSTASASVGVTVEQVPHTVVLSAPLDSLAVGDSIQMTAEALDGLGNPIADVAFEWSSSDTTIATVTREGWVDARSAGSVEITVRVGDLSAFRFLVIYRDQDASDERAALEAFYHATNGPNWNNQTNWLSDKPLGQWYGVETDDGGNVVGLNFNKNGLRGRLPAELT
;
A
#
# COMPACT_ATOMS: atom_id res chain seq x y z
N MET A 1 -51.94 -95.05 -18.41
CA MET A 1 -52.03 -94.99 -19.89
C MET A 1 -52.59 -93.60 -20.17
N ASP A 2 -51.79 -92.57 -20.44
CA ASP A 2 -50.78 -92.50 -21.48
C ASP A 2 -49.60 -91.60 -21.08
N GLY A 3 -48.39 -92.01 -21.46
CA GLY A 3 -47.12 -91.52 -20.92
C GLY A 3 -46.62 -90.22 -21.53
N ARG A 4 -46.23 -89.27 -20.67
CA ARG A 4 -45.39 -88.13 -21.06
C ARG A 4 -43.92 -88.50 -20.81
N ALA A 5 -43.19 -88.79 -21.89
CA ALA A 5 -41.75 -88.99 -21.87
C ALA A 5 -41.05 -87.71 -22.32
N THR A 6 -40.33 -87.10 -21.38
CA THR A 6 -39.35 -86.02 -21.54
C THR A 6 -38.34 -86.37 -22.63
N ARG A 7 -38.13 -85.47 -23.60
CA ARG A 7 -37.03 -85.59 -24.57
C ARG A 7 -36.10 -84.38 -24.46
N ILE A 8 -34.88 -84.69 -24.03
CA ILE A 8 -33.68 -83.87 -24.02
C ILE A 8 -33.28 -83.63 -25.47
N ALA A 9 -33.21 -82.37 -25.91
CA ALA A 9 -32.60 -82.01 -27.19
C ALA A 9 -31.18 -81.50 -26.91
N ALA A 10 -30.20 -82.27 -27.38
CA ALA A 10 -28.79 -81.96 -27.32
C ALA A 10 -28.48 -80.73 -28.20
N ALA A 11 -27.69 -79.81 -27.65
CA ALA A 11 -27.11 -78.69 -28.38
C ALA A 11 -26.16 -79.23 -29.47
N LEU A 12 -26.46 -78.91 -30.73
CA LEU A 12 -25.54 -79.11 -31.84
C LEU A 12 -24.88 -77.77 -32.15
N LEU A 13 -23.60 -77.69 -31.80
CA LEU A 13 -22.68 -76.59 -32.03
C LEU A 13 -22.44 -76.44 -33.54
N VAL A 14 -22.96 -75.38 -34.15
CA VAL A 14 -22.56 -74.95 -35.51
C VAL A 14 -21.54 -73.84 -35.35
N VAL A 15 -20.28 -74.18 -35.58
CA VAL A 15 -19.18 -73.22 -35.70
C VAL A 15 -19.31 -72.55 -37.07
N ALA A 16 -19.96 -71.39 -37.10
CA ALA A 16 -19.82 -70.46 -38.21
C ALA A 16 -18.58 -69.60 -37.94
N ALA A 17 -17.51 -69.88 -38.67
CA ALA A 17 -16.36 -68.99 -38.78
C ALA A 17 -16.83 -67.67 -39.42
N ALA A 18 -17.08 -66.66 -38.59
CA ALA A 18 -17.11 -65.29 -39.03
C ALA A 18 -15.68 -64.76 -38.96
N CYS A 19 -15.16 -64.34 -40.11
CA CYS A 19 -13.85 -63.72 -40.28
C CYS A 19 -13.65 -62.64 -39.22
N SER A 20 -12.52 -62.71 -38.53
CA SER A 20 -11.93 -61.58 -37.84
C SER A 20 -11.62 -60.51 -38.87
N ASP A 21 -12.57 -59.59 -39.07
CA ASP A 21 -12.27 -58.26 -39.58
C ASP A 21 -11.45 -57.57 -38.49
N ASP A 22 -10.15 -57.87 -38.47
CA ASP A 22 -9.12 -57.12 -37.77
C ASP A 22 -8.95 -55.78 -38.50
N SER A 23 -10.01 -54.97 -38.46
CA SER A 23 -10.01 -53.59 -38.94
C SER A 23 -9.44 -52.74 -37.81
N THR A 24 -8.12 -52.75 -37.71
CA THR A 24 -7.42 -51.61 -37.13
C THR A 24 -7.66 -50.44 -38.08
N ALA A 25 -8.73 -49.68 -37.83
CA ALA A 25 -8.86 -48.34 -38.38
C ALA A 25 -7.50 -47.65 -38.19
N PRO A 26 -6.88 -47.06 -39.23
CA PRO A 26 -5.60 -46.40 -39.06
C PRO A 26 -5.76 -45.38 -37.94
N GLY A 27 -4.98 -45.54 -36.87
CA GLY A 27 -5.09 -44.69 -35.69
C GLY A 27 -5.02 -43.24 -36.11
N GLN A 28 -6.08 -42.47 -35.86
CA GLN A 28 -6.10 -41.05 -36.18
C GLN A 28 -4.97 -40.37 -35.40
N VAL A 29 -4.16 -39.55 -36.07
CA VAL A 29 -3.10 -38.77 -35.42
C VAL A 29 -3.72 -37.93 -34.30
N PRO A 30 -3.18 -37.97 -33.06
CA PRO A 30 -3.69 -37.16 -31.95
C PRO A 30 -3.69 -35.67 -32.31
N THR A 31 -4.85 -35.02 -32.23
CA THR A 31 -5.02 -33.58 -32.50
C THR A 31 -5.52 -32.85 -31.26
N PRO A 32 -4.92 -31.71 -30.88
CA PRO A 32 -5.39 -30.91 -29.74
C PRO A 32 -6.88 -30.56 -29.87
N THR A 33 -7.68 -31.02 -28.90
CA THR A 33 -9.13 -30.85 -28.91
C THR A 33 -9.62 -30.00 -27.74
N SER A 34 -9.02 -30.15 -26.56
CA SER A 34 -9.31 -29.29 -25.40
C SER A 34 -8.06 -28.94 -24.61
N VAL A 35 -8.13 -27.82 -23.89
CA VAL A 35 -7.11 -27.38 -22.94
C VAL A 35 -7.76 -27.26 -21.56
N VAL A 36 -7.14 -27.82 -20.54
CA VAL A 36 -7.54 -27.69 -19.13
C VAL A 36 -6.47 -26.89 -18.41
N VAL A 37 -6.87 -25.85 -17.67
CA VAL A 37 -5.97 -24.97 -16.93
C VAL A 37 -6.09 -25.23 -15.41
N SER A 38 -5.02 -24.98 -14.66
CA SER A 38 -4.95 -25.20 -13.20
C SER A 38 -6.04 -24.50 -12.39
N THR A 39 -6.54 -23.36 -12.87
CA THR A 39 -7.65 -22.61 -12.28
C THR A 39 -8.44 -21.90 -13.39
N SER A 40 -9.70 -21.58 -13.10
CA SER A 40 -10.55 -20.75 -13.96
C SER A 40 -10.42 -19.26 -13.67
N SER A 41 -9.87 -18.88 -12.51
CA SER A 41 -9.69 -17.48 -12.13
C SER A 41 -8.49 -17.22 -11.21
N LEU A 42 -7.98 -15.99 -11.26
CA LEU A 42 -6.96 -15.43 -10.38
C LEU A 42 -7.42 -14.06 -9.87
N THR A 43 -7.08 -13.76 -8.62
CA THR A 43 -7.30 -12.44 -8.01
C THR A 43 -6.00 -11.98 -7.37
N PHE A 44 -5.57 -10.77 -7.70
CA PHE A 44 -4.37 -10.14 -7.14
C PHE A 44 -4.75 -8.91 -6.33
N SER A 45 -4.12 -8.78 -5.16
CA SER A 45 -4.37 -7.68 -4.22
C SER A 45 -3.28 -6.62 -4.23
N SER A 46 -2.25 -6.80 -5.06
CA SER A 46 -1.11 -5.90 -5.20
C SER A 46 -0.58 -5.90 -6.64
N LEU A 47 -0.05 -4.76 -7.08
CA LEU A 47 0.60 -4.69 -8.39
C LEU A 47 1.95 -5.42 -8.35
N GLY A 48 2.27 -6.14 -9.43
CA GLY A 48 3.45 -6.99 -9.50
C GLY A 48 3.31 -8.34 -8.79
N GLU A 49 2.16 -8.64 -8.17
CA GLU A 49 1.86 -9.99 -7.68
C GLU A 49 1.81 -10.98 -8.85
N THR A 50 2.31 -12.20 -8.64
CA THR A 50 2.43 -13.20 -9.71
C THR A 50 1.80 -14.53 -9.32
N ALA A 51 1.22 -15.23 -10.29
CA ALA A 51 0.75 -16.61 -10.12
C ALA A 51 1.10 -17.46 -11.36
N GLN A 52 1.45 -18.72 -11.12
CA GLN A 52 1.78 -19.66 -12.19
C GLN A 52 0.53 -20.42 -12.64
N LEU A 53 0.21 -20.34 -13.93
CA LEU A 53 -0.77 -21.21 -14.57
C LEU A 53 -0.09 -22.44 -15.18
N THR A 54 -0.79 -23.57 -15.19
CA THR A 54 -0.38 -24.75 -15.94
C THR A 54 -1.53 -25.19 -16.84
N ALA A 55 -1.19 -25.73 -18.03
CA ALA A 55 -2.17 -26.19 -19.01
C ALA A 55 -1.89 -27.64 -19.41
N THR A 56 -2.94 -28.46 -19.46
CA THR A 56 -2.92 -29.83 -19.97
C THR A 56 -3.77 -29.89 -21.23
N VAL A 57 -3.18 -30.35 -22.33
CA VAL A 57 -3.87 -30.50 -23.62
C VAL A 57 -4.37 -31.93 -23.75
N HIS A 58 -5.61 -32.11 -24.20
CA HIS A 58 -6.20 -33.41 -24.49
C HIS A 58 -6.54 -33.56 -25.98
N ASP A 59 -6.39 -34.77 -26.50
CA ASP A 59 -6.72 -35.14 -27.88
C ASP A 59 -8.22 -35.45 -28.07
N GLN A 60 -8.61 -35.84 -29.29
CA GLN A 60 -10.00 -36.17 -29.64
C GLN A 60 -10.59 -37.36 -28.88
N ASN A 61 -9.73 -38.18 -28.27
CA ASN A 61 -10.12 -39.33 -27.45
C ASN A 61 -10.08 -39.00 -25.95
N GLY A 62 -9.80 -37.73 -25.58
CA GLY A 62 -9.65 -37.29 -24.20
C GLY A 62 -8.30 -37.65 -23.56
N GLN A 63 -7.33 -38.18 -24.32
CA GLN A 63 -6.01 -38.54 -23.81
C GLN A 63 -5.10 -37.32 -23.70
N ALA A 64 -4.34 -37.23 -22.60
CA ALA A 64 -3.42 -36.12 -22.38
C ALA A 64 -2.24 -36.17 -23.36
N MET A 65 -1.90 -35.02 -23.93
CA MET A 65 -0.82 -34.84 -24.91
C MET A 65 0.40 -34.19 -24.25
N ALA A 66 1.32 -34.99 -23.71
CA ALA A 66 2.47 -34.51 -22.94
C ALA A 66 3.45 -33.61 -23.73
N SER A 67 3.50 -33.75 -25.07
CA SER A 67 4.38 -32.96 -25.94
C SER A 67 3.66 -31.82 -26.68
N ALA A 68 2.39 -31.55 -26.33
CA ALA A 68 1.67 -30.44 -26.94
C ALA A 68 2.23 -29.11 -26.46
N THR A 69 2.52 -28.22 -27.40
CA THR A 69 2.90 -26.84 -27.11
C THR A 69 1.66 -25.98 -26.94
N VAL A 70 1.70 -25.07 -25.98
CA VAL A 70 0.65 -24.07 -25.75
C VAL A 70 1.19 -22.67 -26.00
N ALA A 71 0.29 -21.76 -26.34
CA ALA A 71 0.58 -20.32 -26.42
C ALA A 71 -0.34 -19.57 -25.46
N TRP A 72 0.26 -18.68 -24.67
CA TRP A 72 -0.42 -17.82 -23.70
C TRP A 72 -0.51 -16.40 -24.24
N VAL A 73 -1.66 -15.77 -24.06
CA VAL A 73 -1.92 -14.38 -24.45
C VAL A 73 -2.78 -13.71 -23.39
N SER A 74 -2.45 -12.48 -23.02
CA SER A 74 -3.38 -11.64 -22.26
C SER A 74 -4.29 -10.86 -23.22
N ALA A 75 -5.58 -10.80 -22.90
CA ALA A 75 -6.52 -9.96 -23.63
C ALA A 75 -6.30 -8.46 -23.36
N ASP A 76 -5.70 -8.12 -22.22
CA ASP A 76 -5.35 -6.75 -21.84
C ASP A 76 -4.08 -6.76 -20.97
N THR A 77 -2.97 -6.35 -21.57
CA THR A 77 -1.65 -6.32 -20.92
C THR A 77 -1.50 -5.19 -19.92
N ASP A 78 -2.35 -4.16 -19.97
CA ASP A 78 -2.33 -3.06 -19.00
C ASP A 78 -2.93 -3.51 -17.65
N VAL A 79 -3.78 -4.55 -17.65
CA VAL A 79 -4.33 -5.16 -16.43
C VAL A 79 -3.45 -6.32 -15.94
N ALA A 80 -3.13 -7.29 -16.80
CA ALA A 80 -2.29 -8.42 -16.44
C ALA A 80 -1.45 -8.92 -17.62
N THR A 81 -0.23 -9.34 -17.35
CA THR A 81 0.67 -9.94 -18.34
C THR A 81 0.82 -11.43 -18.10
N VAL A 82 1.21 -12.18 -19.12
CA VAL A 82 1.55 -13.60 -19.01
C VAL A 82 2.76 -13.90 -19.87
N ASP A 83 3.73 -14.66 -19.34
CA ASP A 83 4.89 -15.09 -20.11
C ASP A 83 4.64 -16.41 -20.89
N GLY A 84 5.62 -16.85 -21.69
CA GLY A 84 5.50 -18.09 -22.46
C GLY A 84 5.41 -19.37 -21.61
N ASN A 85 5.75 -19.29 -20.32
CA ASN A 85 5.66 -20.39 -19.37
C ASN A 85 4.35 -20.38 -18.59
N GLY A 86 3.48 -19.38 -18.78
CA GLY A 86 2.21 -19.23 -18.06
C GLY A 86 2.33 -18.50 -16.72
N LEU A 87 3.45 -17.80 -16.45
CA LEU A 87 3.57 -16.94 -15.28
C LEU A 87 2.78 -15.64 -15.52
N VAL A 88 1.68 -15.48 -14.80
CA VAL A 88 0.82 -14.31 -14.86
C VAL A 88 1.31 -13.28 -13.85
N SER A 89 1.40 -12.00 -14.24
CA SER A 89 1.77 -10.88 -13.35
C SER A 89 0.73 -9.77 -13.41
N ALA A 90 0.32 -9.26 -12.25
CA ALA A 90 -0.57 -8.11 -12.14
C ALA A 90 0.13 -6.82 -12.61
N ALA A 91 -0.46 -6.12 -13.57
CA ALA A 91 0.12 -4.92 -14.18
C ALA A 91 -0.65 -3.64 -13.84
N GLY A 92 -1.98 -3.72 -13.72
CA GLY A 92 -2.84 -2.58 -13.43
C GLY A 92 -4.22 -2.99 -12.92
N GLN A 93 -4.91 -2.04 -12.29
CA GLN A 93 -6.25 -2.25 -11.72
C GLN A 93 -7.27 -2.63 -12.81
N GLY A 94 -8.07 -3.67 -12.58
CA GLY A 94 -9.16 -4.03 -13.49
C GLY A 94 -9.37 -5.53 -13.61
N ALA A 95 -10.06 -5.94 -14.66
CA ALA A 95 -10.29 -7.35 -14.98
C ALA A 95 -9.97 -7.64 -16.45
N THR A 96 -9.27 -8.74 -16.70
CA THR A 96 -8.92 -9.22 -18.03
C THR A 96 -8.99 -10.74 -18.10
N ASN A 97 -8.71 -11.31 -19.27
CA ASN A 97 -8.62 -12.74 -19.47
C ASN A 97 -7.22 -13.12 -19.97
N ILE A 98 -6.67 -14.18 -19.39
CA ILE A 98 -5.53 -14.90 -19.96
C ILE A 98 -6.07 -16.06 -20.78
N VAL A 99 -5.75 -16.05 -22.08
CA VAL A 99 -6.16 -17.08 -23.04
C VAL A 99 -4.99 -18.00 -23.30
N VAL A 100 -5.25 -19.30 -23.26
CA VAL A 100 -4.29 -20.33 -23.67
C VAL A 100 -4.85 -21.09 -24.86
N THR A 101 -4.02 -21.31 -25.87
CA THR A 101 -4.38 -22.05 -27.08
C THR A 101 -3.41 -23.19 -27.34
N ALA A 102 -3.92 -24.30 -27.88
CA ALA A 102 -3.13 -25.43 -28.36
C ALA A 102 -3.64 -25.87 -29.74
N GLY A 103 -2.73 -25.97 -30.71
CA GLY A 103 -3.11 -26.23 -32.11
C GLY A 103 -4.01 -25.13 -32.67
N SER A 104 -4.89 -25.48 -33.61
CA SER A 104 -5.77 -24.52 -34.29
C SER A 104 -7.12 -24.27 -33.60
N THR A 105 -7.53 -25.13 -32.67
CA THR A 105 -8.93 -25.18 -32.19
C THR A 105 -9.07 -25.29 -30.68
N ALA A 106 -8.09 -25.85 -29.97
CA ALA A 106 -8.22 -26.02 -28.53
C ALA A 106 -7.84 -24.72 -27.81
N SER A 107 -8.73 -24.24 -26.94
CA SER A 107 -8.49 -23.04 -26.14
C SER A 107 -9.12 -23.12 -24.76
N ALA A 108 -8.56 -22.40 -23.80
CA ALA A 108 -9.18 -22.11 -22.52
C ALA A 108 -8.92 -20.65 -22.13
N SER A 109 -9.71 -20.13 -21.19
CA SER A 109 -9.61 -18.77 -20.69
C SER A 109 -9.64 -18.77 -19.17
N VAL A 110 -8.78 -17.95 -18.57
CA VAL A 110 -8.70 -17.72 -17.13
C VAL A 110 -9.03 -16.25 -16.87
N GLY A 111 -10.03 -15.99 -16.04
CA GLY A 111 -10.33 -14.61 -15.62
C GLY A 111 -9.29 -14.13 -14.62
N VAL A 112 -8.78 -12.92 -14.81
CA VAL A 112 -7.83 -12.29 -13.89
C VAL A 112 -8.42 -10.96 -13.43
N THR A 113 -8.53 -10.79 -12.11
CA THR A 113 -8.94 -9.53 -11.49
C THR A 113 -7.79 -9.00 -10.65
N VAL A 114 -7.45 -7.73 -10.84
CA VAL A 114 -6.46 -7.00 -10.07
C VAL A 114 -7.18 -5.88 -9.33
N GLU A 115 -7.20 -5.96 -8.02
CA GLU A 115 -7.80 -4.95 -7.16
C GLU A 115 -6.85 -4.68 -5.99
N GLN A 116 -6.09 -3.58 -6.05
CA GLN A 116 -5.17 -3.23 -4.97
C GLN A 116 -5.94 -3.05 -3.65
N VAL A 117 -5.45 -3.69 -2.59
CA VAL A 117 -5.99 -3.54 -1.25
C VAL A 117 -4.97 -2.80 -0.39
N PRO A 118 -5.36 -1.72 0.31
CA PRO A 118 -4.49 -1.04 1.25
C PRO A 118 -3.94 -2.01 2.30
N HIS A 119 -2.63 -2.04 2.45
CA HIS A 119 -1.91 -2.81 3.48
C HIS A 119 -1.18 -1.89 4.46
N THR A 120 -0.78 -0.70 4.03
CA THR A 120 -0.12 0.31 4.87
C THR A 120 -0.64 1.69 4.53
N VAL A 121 -0.69 2.57 5.53
CA VAL A 121 -0.93 4.01 5.34
C VAL A 121 0.28 4.79 5.85
N VAL A 122 0.74 5.72 5.03
CA VAL A 122 1.87 6.60 5.33
C VAL A 122 1.33 8.01 5.48
N LEU A 123 1.64 8.63 6.62
CA LEU A 123 1.31 10.03 6.90
C LEU A 123 2.59 10.88 6.79
N SER A 124 2.53 11.95 6.00
CA SER A 124 3.58 12.94 5.85
C SER A 124 3.12 14.30 6.38
N ALA A 125 3.97 14.93 7.19
CA ALA A 125 3.75 16.25 7.75
C ALA A 125 4.96 17.14 7.42
N PRO A 126 4.75 18.36 6.90
CA PRO A 126 5.85 19.25 6.54
C PRO A 126 6.51 19.93 7.76
N LEU A 127 5.81 20.00 8.90
CA LEU A 127 6.25 20.63 10.14
C LEU A 127 5.82 19.79 11.34
N ASP A 128 6.62 19.80 12.40
CA ASP A 128 6.32 19.18 13.70
C ASP A 128 5.69 20.16 14.70
N SER A 129 5.73 21.47 14.39
CA SER A 129 5.09 22.53 15.17
C SER A 129 4.43 23.60 14.30
N LEU A 130 3.41 24.26 14.85
CA LEU A 130 2.60 25.26 14.16
C LEU A 130 2.18 26.39 15.10
N ALA A 131 2.23 27.64 14.65
CA ALA A 131 1.72 28.75 15.47
C ALA A 131 0.18 28.77 15.47
N VAL A 132 -0.44 29.21 16.57
CA VAL A 132 -1.88 29.44 16.64
C VAL A 132 -2.32 30.39 15.51
N GLY A 133 -3.33 29.98 14.74
CA GLY A 133 -3.87 30.74 13.61
C GLY A 133 -3.31 30.32 12.26
N ASP A 134 -2.18 29.60 12.23
CA ASP A 134 -1.62 29.06 11.01
C ASP A 134 -2.29 27.74 10.59
N SER A 135 -2.02 27.33 9.36
CA SER A 135 -2.53 26.10 8.76
C SER A 135 -1.42 25.37 8.00
N ILE A 136 -1.42 24.04 8.07
CA ILE A 136 -0.52 23.17 7.30
C ILE A 136 -1.33 22.10 6.59
N GLN A 137 -0.84 21.65 5.43
CA GLN A 137 -1.39 20.46 4.80
C GLN A 137 -0.52 19.25 5.15
N MET A 138 -1.14 18.25 5.78
CA MET A 138 -0.58 16.90 5.88
C MET A 138 -1.06 16.08 4.68
N THR A 139 -0.23 15.17 4.18
CA THR A 139 -0.60 14.25 3.10
C THR A 139 -0.58 12.81 3.57
N ALA A 140 -1.43 11.98 2.98
CA ALA A 140 -1.49 10.55 3.25
C ALA A 140 -1.38 9.76 1.95
N GLU A 141 -0.73 8.60 2.02
CA GLU A 141 -0.58 7.66 0.92
C GLU A 141 -0.89 6.25 1.43
N ALA A 142 -1.67 5.49 0.66
CA ALA A 142 -1.96 4.10 0.94
C ALA A 142 -1.10 3.23 0.03
N LEU A 143 -0.46 2.21 0.61
CA LEU A 143 0.39 1.26 -0.11
C LEU A 143 -0.22 -0.14 -0.04
N ASP A 144 -0.13 -0.88 -1.14
CA ASP A 144 -0.51 -2.30 -1.19
C ASP A 144 0.49 -3.21 -0.46
N GLY A 145 0.25 -4.53 -0.49
CA GLY A 145 1.08 -5.52 0.21
C GLY A 145 2.52 -5.64 -0.30
N LEU A 146 2.81 -5.09 -1.48
CA LEU A 146 4.14 -5.02 -2.07
C LEU A 146 4.75 -3.61 -2.00
N GLY A 147 4.06 -2.66 -1.35
CA GLY A 147 4.53 -1.29 -1.16
C GLY A 147 4.26 -0.36 -2.35
N ASN A 148 3.43 -0.77 -3.32
CA ASN A 148 3.05 0.11 -4.42
C ASN A 148 1.95 1.07 -3.96
N PRO A 149 1.97 2.34 -4.42
CA PRO A 149 0.93 3.29 -4.09
C PRO A 149 -0.42 2.90 -4.69
N ILE A 150 -1.49 3.22 -3.97
CA ILE A 150 -2.87 3.03 -4.40
C ILE A 150 -3.47 4.41 -4.64
N ALA A 151 -3.91 4.65 -5.87
CA ALA A 151 -4.54 5.91 -6.26
C ALA A 151 -5.98 6.04 -5.73
N ASP A 152 -6.46 7.29 -5.66
CA ASP A 152 -7.86 7.64 -5.36
C ASP A 152 -8.43 7.05 -4.05
N VAL A 153 -7.55 6.77 -3.08
CA VAL A 153 -7.95 6.31 -1.76
C VAL A 153 -8.60 7.44 -0.97
N ALA A 154 -9.82 7.18 -0.48
CA ALA A 154 -10.50 8.07 0.45
C ALA A 154 -9.96 7.85 1.87
N PHE A 155 -9.41 8.91 2.47
CA PHE A 155 -8.87 8.89 3.82
C PHE A 155 -9.84 9.52 4.82
N GLU A 156 -9.88 8.97 6.02
CA GLU A 156 -10.58 9.55 7.16
C GLU A 156 -9.57 10.22 8.10
N TRP A 157 -9.75 11.52 8.31
CA TRP A 157 -8.87 12.32 9.17
C TRP A 157 -9.55 12.63 10.50
N SER A 158 -8.77 12.62 11.58
CA SER A 158 -9.25 13.05 12.89
C SER A 158 -8.17 13.76 13.69
N SER A 159 -8.61 14.62 14.61
CA SER A 159 -7.78 15.27 15.62
C SER A 159 -8.19 14.73 16.98
N SER A 160 -7.21 14.44 17.85
CA SER A 160 -7.46 14.01 19.22
C SER A 160 -8.11 15.10 20.07
N ASP A 161 -7.91 16.37 19.71
CA ASP A 161 -8.51 17.52 20.37
C ASP A 161 -8.78 18.66 19.37
N THR A 162 -10.05 18.79 18.98
CA THR A 162 -10.50 19.83 18.04
C THR A 162 -10.44 21.26 18.59
N THR A 163 -10.25 21.42 19.90
CA THR A 163 -10.03 22.74 20.51
C THR A 163 -8.58 23.21 20.36
N ILE A 164 -7.64 22.29 20.14
CA ILE A 164 -6.23 22.56 19.87
C ILE A 164 -5.99 22.67 18.35
N ALA A 165 -6.46 21.70 17.56
CA ALA A 165 -6.38 21.74 16.10
C ALA A 165 -7.55 21.03 15.41
N THR A 166 -8.00 21.56 14.28
CA THR A 166 -9.00 20.91 13.42
C THR A 166 -8.36 20.41 12.14
N VAL A 167 -8.77 19.25 11.62
CA VAL A 167 -8.29 18.70 10.34
C VAL A 167 -9.43 18.48 9.35
N THR A 168 -9.25 18.87 8.08
CA THR A 168 -10.23 18.62 7.00
C THR A 168 -10.02 17.26 6.34
N ARG A 169 -10.96 16.84 5.49
CA ARG A 169 -10.84 15.60 4.71
C ARG A 169 -9.70 15.61 3.68
N GLU A 170 -9.22 16.80 3.30
CA GLU A 170 -8.09 17.01 2.39
C GLU A 170 -6.74 17.12 3.15
N GLY A 171 -6.74 16.90 4.47
CA GLY A 171 -5.54 16.93 5.31
C GLY A 171 -5.08 18.33 5.73
N TRP A 172 -5.91 19.37 5.57
CA TRP A 172 -5.59 20.70 6.09
C TRP A 172 -5.81 20.76 7.60
N VAL A 173 -4.76 21.07 8.35
CA VAL A 173 -4.74 21.18 9.80
C VAL A 173 -4.65 22.65 10.20
N ASP A 174 -5.71 23.18 10.79
CA ASP A 174 -5.74 24.55 11.33
C ASP A 174 -5.43 24.55 12.83
N ALA A 175 -4.45 25.35 13.25
CA ALA A 175 -4.10 25.55 14.65
C ALA A 175 -5.05 26.53 15.35
N ARG A 176 -5.65 26.10 16.47
CA ARG A 176 -6.67 26.86 17.21
C ARG A 176 -6.19 27.36 18.57
N SER A 177 -5.48 26.51 19.31
CA SER A 177 -4.96 26.83 20.64
C SER A 177 -3.62 26.14 20.87
N ALA A 178 -2.76 26.75 21.68
CA ALA A 178 -1.52 26.14 22.09
C ALA A 178 -1.77 24.84 22.86
N GLY A 179 -0.92 23.85 22.63
CA GLY A 179 -1.05 22.49 23.15
C GLY A 179 -0.42 21.46 22.23
N SER A 180 -0.48 20.18 22.62
CA SER A 180 -0.06 19.06 21.77
C SER A 180 -1.30 18.28 21.36
N VAL A 181 -1.36 17.92 20.07
CA VAL A 181 -2.50 17.19 19.50
C VAL A 181 -2.01 16.08 18.58
N GLU A 182 -2.70 14.95 18.57
CA GLU A 182 -2.46 13.87 17.64
C GLU A 182 -3.40 14.02 16.44
N ILE A 183 -2.82 14.11 15.24
CA ILE A 183 -3.57 14.03 13.99
C ILE A 183 -3.45 12.60 13.47
N THR A 184 -4.58 11.94 13.27
CA THR A 184 -4.68 10.57 12.78
C THR A 184 -5.30 10.57 11.39
N VAL A 185 -4.75 9.74 10.51
CA VAL A 185 -5.35 9.39 9.21
C VAL A 185 -5.65 7.89 9.17
N ARG A 186 -6.80 7.51 8.61
CA ARG A 186 -7.25 6.12 8.49
C ARG A 186 -7.67 5.77 7.07
N VAL A 187 -7.53 4.50 6.74
CA VAL A 187 -8.12 3.84 5.57
C VAL A 187 -8.58 2.45 6.00
N GLY A 188 -9.89 2.26 6.14
CA GLY A 188 -10.45 1.08 6.80
C GLY A 188 -9.90 0.91 8.22
N ASP A 189 -9.36 -0.27 8.52
CA ASP A 189 -8.77 -0.58 9.84
C ASP A 189 -7.31 -0.07 9.99
N LEU A 190 -6.69 0.40 8.91
CA LEU A 190 -5.32 0.92 8.94
C LEU A 190 -5.30 2.36 9.43
N SER A 191 -4.25 2.72 10.17
CA SER A 191 -4.07 4.10 10.64
C SER A 191 -2.60 4.50 10.73
N ALA A 192 -2.32 5.78 10.50
CA ALA A 192 -1.08 6.44 10.84
C ALA A 192 -1.37 7.73 11.60
N PHE A 193 -0.46 8.15 12.46
CA PHE A 193 -0.63 9.36 13.26
C PHE A 193 0.66 10.17 13.36
N ARG A 194 0.51 11.46 13.68
CA ARG A 194 1.58 12.38 14.01
C ARG A 194 1.15 13.27 15.17
N PHE A 195 2.11 13.57 16.06
CA PHE A 195 1.93 14.63 17.04
C PHE A 195 2.28 15.97 16.40
N LEU A 196 1.45 16.98 16.67
CA LEU A 196 1.68 18.36 16.27
C LEU A 196 1.68 19.23 17.53
N VAL A 197 2.75 20.01 17.71
CA VAL A 197 2.84 20.98 18.80
C VAL A 197 2.37 22.33 18.30
N ILE A 198 1.34 22.89 18.94
CA ILE A 198 0.87 24.23 18.66
C ILE A 198 1.36 25.19 19.75
N TYR A 199 1.96 26.29 19.34
CA TYR A 199 2.46 27.34 20.22
C TYR A 199 1.79 28.67 19.90
N ARG A 200 1.76 29.62 20.84
CA ARG A 200 1.29 30.98 20.52
C ARG A 200 2.45 31.74 19.89
N ASP A 201 2.19 32.42 18.78
CA ASP A 201 3.18 33.33 18.18
C ASP A 201 3.59 34.44 19.16
N GLN A 202 2.65 34.84 20.02
CA GLN A 202 2.91 35.76 21.12
C GLN A 202 3.93 35.20 22.14
N ASP A 203 3.95 33.90 22.44
CA ASP A 203 4.90 33.36 23.44
C ASP A 203 6.34 33.52 22.93
N ALA A 204 6.60 33.22 21.66
CA ALA A 204 7.91 33.41 21.03
C ALA A 204 8.31 34.90 20.92
N SER A 205 7.33 35.78 20.68
CA SER A 205 7.55 37.24 20.69
C SER A 205 7.79 37.79 22.10
N ASP A 206 7.07 37.29 23.11
CA ASP A 206 7.15 37.74 24.50
C ASP A 206 8.47 37.28 25.13
N GLU A 207 8.93 36.06 24.86
CA GLU A 207 10.26 35.59 25.27
C GLU A 207 11.37 36.45 24.69
N ARG A 208 11.30 36.76 23.40
CA ARG A 208 12.26 37.66 22.75
C ARG A 208 12.23 39.04 23.39
N ALA A 209 11.05 39.63 23.56
CA ALA A 209 10.90 40.94 24.18
C ALA A 209 11.46 40.97 25.62
N ALA A 210 11.22 39.91 26.41
CA ALA A 210 11.75 39.78 27.76
C ALA A 210 13.29 39.70 27.78
N LEU A 211 13.88 38.97 26.83
CA LEU A 211 15.33 38.91 26.66
C LEU A 211 15.90 40.27 26.21
N GLU A 212 15.30 40.94 25.24
CA GLU A 212 15.73 42.28 24.81
C GLU A 212 15.67 43.28 25.97
N ALA A 213 14.59 43.26 26.75
CA ALA A 213 14.45 44.05 27.97
C ALA A 213 15.55 43.72 28.99
N PHE A 214 15.89 42.44 29.18
CA PHE A 214 16.98 42.01 30.05
C PHE A 214 18.34 42.54 29.59
N TYR A 215 18.63 42.44 28.29
CA TYR A 215 19.84 42.97 27.68
C TYR A 215 19.96 44.47 27.94
N HIS A 216 18.90 45.24 27.71
CA HIS A 216 18.91 46.68 27.97
C HIS A 216 19.04 47.01 29.47
N ALA A 217 18.31 46.32 30.33
CA ALA A 217 18.24 46.59 31.76
C ALA A 217 19.52 46.23 32.54
N THR A 218 20.33 45.31 32.00
CA THR A 218 21.56 44.82 32.62
C THR A 218 22.84 45.23 31.89
N ASN A 219 22.74 46.33 31.13
CA ASN A 219 23.87 47.00 30.45
C ASN A 219 24.55 46.12 29.39
N GLY A 220 23.73 45.43 28.61
CA GLY A 220 24.07 44.52 27.52
C GLY A 220 25.22 44.94 26.61
N PRO A 221 25.27 46.20 26.13
CA PRO A 221 26.35 46.69 25.26
C PRO A 221 27.76 46.60 25.87
N ASN A 222 27.86 46.42 27.19
CA ASN A 222 29.12 46.32 27.94
C ASN A 222 29.38 44.92 28.49
N TRP A 223 28.59 43.92 28.11
CA TRP A 223 28.85 42.53 28.48
C TRP A 223 30.13 42.00 27.82
N ASN A 224 30.76 41.01 28.46
CA ASN A 224 31.96 40.38 27.91
C ASN A 224 31.69 39.59 26.63
N ASN A 225 30.48 39.02 26.52
CA ASN A 225 29.99 38.33 25.34
C ASN A 225 28.50 38.66 25.13
N GLN A 226 28.19 39.19 23.95
CA GLN A 226 26.85 39.60 23.51
C GLN A 226 26.51 39.00 22.14
N THR A 227 27.13 37.87 21.80
CA THR A 227 26.93 37.23 20.50
C THR A 227 25.45 36.99 20.23
N ASN A 228 24.98 37.47 19.07
CA ASN A 228 23.60 37.38 18.56
C ASN A 228 22.50 38.12 19.35
N TRP A 229 22.81 38.80 20.45
CA TRP A 229 21.82 39.63 21.16
C TRP A 229 21.29 40.77 20.27
N LEU A 230 19.97 41.01 20.32
CA LEU A 230 19.24 41.96 19.46
C LEU A 230 19.29 41.66 17.95
N SER A 231 19.63 40.43 17.55
CA SER A 231 19.63 39.99 16.15
C SER A 231 18.37 39.21 15.78
N ASP A 232 18.20 38.94 14.49
CA ASP A 232 17.14 38.07 13.96
C ASP A 232 17.40 36.57 14.15
N LYS A 233 18.53 36.18 14.78
CA LYS A 233 18.87 34.78 15.01
C LYS A 233 17.90 34.10 16.00
N PRO A 234 17.69 32.76 15.88
CA PRO A 234 16.94 31.99 16.87
C PRO A 234 17.47 32.23 18.29
N LEU A 235 16.56 32.27 19.30
CA LEU A 235 16.91 32.65 20.67
C LEU A 235 17.97 31.73 21.30
N GLY A 236 17.95 30.42 21.02
CA GLY A 236 18.98 29.48 21.48
C GLY A 236 20.38 29.71 20.87
N GLN A 237 20.52 30.60 19.88
CA GLN A 237 21.83 31.05 19.37
C GLN A 237 22.35 32.30 20.07
N TRP A 238 21.54 32.94 20.92
CA TRP A 238 21.96 34.10 21.70
C TRP A 238 22.86 33.63 22.82
N TYR A 239 23.99 34.31 23.04
CA TYR A 239 24.95 33.88 24.04
C TYR A 239 24.29 33.79 25.42
N GLY A 240 24.35 32.60 26.02
CA GLY A 240 23.82 32.34 27.35
C GLY A 240 22.33 32.05 27.41
N VAL A 241 21.63 31.94 26.28
CA VAL A 241 20.22 31.50 26.25
C VAL A 241 20.18 30.00 25.97
N GLU A 242 19.52 29.25 26.84
CA GLU A 242 19.26 27.82 26.68
C GLU A 242 17.80 27.63 26.26
N THR A 243 17.55 26.87 25.20
CA THR A 243 16.20 26.55 24.72
C THR A 243 15.93 25.05 24.72
N ASP A 244 14.65 24.67 24.78
CA ASP A 244 14.23 23.30 24.48
C ASP A 244 14.26 22.99 22.97
N ASP A 245 13.89 21.77 22.58
CA ASP A 245 13.79 21.34 21.17
C ASP A 245 12.73 22.13 20.37
N GLY A 246 11.78 22.79 21.06
CA GLY A 246 10.78 23.68 20.48
C GLY A 246 11.24 25.13 20.33
N GLY A 247 12.44 25.47 20.83
CA GLY A 247 13.00 26.82 20.77
C GLY A 247 12.56 27.76 21.90
N ASN A 248 11.79 27.27 22.89
CA ASN A 248 11.37 28.06 24.06
C ASN A 248 12.51 28.21 25.05
N VAL A 249 12.60 29.36 25.73
CA VAL A 249 13.70 29.67 26.65
C VAL A 249 13.52 28.91 27.96
N VAL A 250 14.43 27.98 28.24
CA VAL A 250 14.42 27.16 29.47
C VAL A 250 15.48 27.56 30.48
N GLY A 251 16.46 28.38 30.08
CA GLY A 251 17.56 28.75 30.96
C GLY A 251 18.36 29.94 30.47
N LEU A 252 19.05 30.58 31.43
CA LEU A 252 19.96 31.70 31.19
C LEU A 252 21.29 31.47 31.92
N ASN A 253 22.39 31.43 31.16
CA ASN A 253 23.73 31.13 31.64
C ASN A 253 24.73 32.24 31.26
N PHE A 254 24.92 33.17 32.20
CA PHE A 254 25.77 34.36 32.01
C PHE A 254 26.98 34.39 32.94
N ASN A 255 27.57 33.22 33.20
CA ASN A 255 28.69 33.08 34.13
C ASN A 255 29.81 34.10 33.84
N LYS A 256 30.02 35.03 34.78
CA LYS A 256 31.02 36.12 34.69
C LYS A 256 30.88 37.01 33.44
N ASN A 257 29.67 37.20 32.91
CA ASN A 257 29.46 38.00 31.70
C ASN A 257 29.36 39.52 31.92
N GLY A 258 29.52 39.99 33.17
CA GLY A 258 29.60 41.43 33.46
C GLY A 258 28.26 42.17 33.55
N LEU A 259 27.16 41.46 33.84
CA LEU A 259 25.82 42.02 33.99
C LEU A 259 25.80 43.13 35.06
N ARG A 260 25.25 44.30 34.72
CA ARG A 260 25.12 45.45 35.61
C ARG A 260 23.77 46.13 35.42
N GLY A 261 22.99 46.25 36.48
CA GLY A 261 21.68 46.92 36.43
C GLY A 261 20.64 46.23 37.29
N ARG A 262 19.37 46.35 36.92
CA ARG A 262 18.25 45.69 37.61
C ARG A 262 17.57 44.73 36.63
N LEU A 263 16.97 43.67 37.16
CA LEU A 263 16.15 42.79 36.34
C LEU A 263 14.89 43.56 35.87
N PRO A 264 14.51 43.40 34.59
CA PRO A 264 13.29 44.00 34.04
C PRO A 264 12.04 43.36 34.66
N ALA A 265 10.92 44.07 34.68
CA ALA A 265 9.68 43.61 35.31
C ALA A 265 9.07 42.39 34.59
N GLU A 266 9.38 42.26 33.31
CA GLU A 266 9.03 41.17 32.42
C GLU A 266 9.67 39.84 32.85
N LEU A 267 10.66 39.88 33.75
CA LEU A 267 11.36 38.71 34.32
C LEU A 267 11.16 38.56 35.83
N THR A 268 10.28 39.33 36.47
CA THR A 268 10.04 39.31 37.93
C THR A 268 8.57 39.18 38.28
#